data_AF-A0A2G6DM81-F1
#
_entry.id   AF-A0A2G6DM81-F1
#
_cell.length_a   1.000
_cell.length_b   1.000
_cell.length_c   1.000
_cell.angle_alpha   90.00
_cell.angle_beta   90.00
_cell.angle_gamma   90.00
#
_symmetry.space_group_name_H-M   'P 1'
#
loop_
_entity.id
_entity.type
_entity.pdbx_description
1 polymer ?
#
loop_
_entity_poly.entity_id
_entity_poly.type
_entity_poly.pdbx_seq_one_letter_code
_entity_poly.pdbx_strand_id
1 'polypeptide(L)'
;IDAGAKKVLISAPAKNEDITIVMGVNDDLYDPAAHNIISNASCTTNCLAPMAKALHDGLGIVKGLMTTIHAYTQDQNLQDGPHKDLRRSRAAALNMVPTTTGAAKAVALVLPELKGKLDGYAMRVPTPTGSATDLTFEAAKETTVEEVNAIVKAAAEGPLAGQLMYTEEPIVSKDIETDPHSCIFDAQLTKVIGNQVKVVGWYDNEWGYSTHGPRWQQALKSKGKIVKSVTELGDIRGKRVVIRCDFNVPLDGETITDDGRIRAALPTLTVLREGGARVVVLAHLGRPKGHVNPKYSLAPVAKRLGELLGVEVQLADDVVGPSAAGIVGRLGEGDVCLLANVRYEPGEESKDEMARADLAHKYAAFGDVFVSDGFGVVHRKQASVYDVAKLLPNAAGKLVETEVKVLKRLTETPERPFVVVLGGAKVADKLAVIDNLLKVADTLVIGGGMAYTFLAAKGHEVGNSILDADKIETCKQYLAAAEAAGKQILLPVDVRIAAGMDFAAREVQGPVSVVPVSEIPADKEGLDIGPETEKLFADAVKDAKTVFWNGPMGVFEIAELSNGTKAIAEALTEVDGLSVVGGGDSAAACRELGFADDQFGHISTGGGASLEYLEGKELPGLAVLEAN
;
A
#
# COMPACT_ATOMS: atom_id res chain seq x y z
N ILE A 1 -30.46 -0.26 13.44
CA ILE A 1 -29.83 1.06 13.23
C ILE A 1 -30.67 2.14 13.91
N ASP A 2 -31.98 2.22 13.62
CA ASP A 2 -32.91 3.21 14.21
C ASP A 2 -32.96 3.26 15.74
N ALA A 3 -32.69 2.13 16.41
CA ALA A 3 -32.57 2.05 17.87
C ALA A 3 -31.22 2.56 18.43
N GLY A 4 -30.37 3.20 17.61
CA GLY A 4 -29.10 3.83 18.03
C GLY A 4 -27.83 3.00 17.83
N ALA A 5 -27.92 1.79 17.26
CA ALA A 5 -26.73 0.99 16.90
C ALA A 5 -25.99 1.62 15.71
N LYS A 6 -24.68 1.85 15.84
CA LYS A 6 -23.84 2.44 14.77
C LYS A 6 -23.65 1.49 13.57
N LYS A 7 -23.48 0.20 13.84
CA LYS A 7 -23.34 -0.88 12.86
C LYS A 7 -24.07 -2.12 13.38
N VAL A 8 -24.57 -2.95 12.48
CA VAL A 8 -25.18 -4.26 12.77
C VAL A 8 -24.45 -5.30 11.94
N LEU A 9 -23.85 -6.28 12.61
CA LEU A 9 -23.27 -7.45 11.95
C LEU A 9 -24.19 -8.65 12.19
N ILE A 10 -24.61 -9.30 11.11
CA ILE A 10 -25.52 -10.43 11.12
C ILE A 10 -24.72 -11.69 10.78
N SER A 11 -24.62 -12.64 11.72
CA SER A 11 -23.92 -13.91 11.55
C SER A 11 -24.74 -14.96 10.77
N ALA A 12 -25.61 -14.51 9.88
CA ALA A 12 -26.53 -15.34 9.11
C ALA A 12 -26.90 -14.62 7.80
N PRO A 13 -27.43 -15.34 6.80
CA PRO A 13 -28.02 -14.71 5.62
C PRO A 13 -29.10 -13.72 6.04
N ALA A 14 -29.01 -12.50 5.53
CA ALA A 14 -29.94 -11.43 5.86
C ALA A 14 -30.86 -11.11 4.67
N LYS A 15 -31.83 -10.23 4.94
CA LYS A 15 -32.59 -9.53 3.91
C LYS A 15 -32.51 -8.05 4.23
N ASN A 16 -32.31 -7.23 3.20
CA ASN A 16 -32.15 -5.78 3.34
C ASN A 16 -30.91 -5.38 4.16
N GLU A 17 -29.90 -6.24 4.21
CA GLU A 17 -28.54 -5.83 4.54
C GLU A 17 -27.99 -4.93 3.43
N ASP A 18 -27.06 -4.05 3.80
CA ASP A 18 -26.38 -3.19 2.83
C ASP A 18 -25.41 -3.99 1.98
N ILE A 19 -24.75 -4.99 2.58
CA ILE A 19 -23.84 -5.90 1.88
C ILE A 19 -23.73 -7.26 2.59
N THR A 20 -23.56 -8.32 1.80
CA THR A 20 -23.12 -9.64 2.27
C THR A 20 -21.63 -9.81 1.93
N ILE A 21 -20.82 -10.19 2.91
CA ILE A 21 -19.37 -10.38 2.74
C ILE A 21 -18.99 -11.78 3.20
N VAL A 22 -18.03 -12.37 2.49
CA VAL A 22 -17.23 -13.52 2.94
C VAL A 22 -15.76 -13.09 2.88
N MET A 23 -15.04 -13.29 3.99
CA MET A 23 -13.64 -12.87 4.11
C MET A 23 -12.73 -13.64 3.13
N GLY A 24 -11.80 -12.92 2.50
CA GLY A 24 -10.93 -13.42 1.45
C GLY A 24 -11.61 -13.48 0.06
N VAL A 25 -12.93 -13.24 -0.01
CA VAL A 25 -13.71 -13.37 -1.24
C VAL A 25 -14.10 -12.01 -1.80
N ASN A 26 -14.83 -11.22 -1.02
CA ASN A 26 -15.34 -9.92 -1.44
C ASN A 26 -15.28 -8.86 -0.32
N ASP A 27 -14.45 -9.08 0.70
CA ASP A 27 -14.30 -8.17 1.83
C ASP A 27 -13.64 -6.84 1.47
N ASP A 28 -13.07 -6.72 0.28
CA ASP A 28 -12.62 -5.47 -0.35
C ASP A 28 -13.79 -4.54 -0.72
N LEU A 29 -14.99 -5.09 -0.96
CA LEU A 29 -16.19 -4.30 -1.29
C LEU A 29 -16.81 -3.59 -0.08
N TYR A 30 -16.33 -3.85 1.13
CA TYR A 30 -16.87 -3.22 2.33
C TYR A 30 -16.47 -1.74 2.42
N ASP A 31 -17.46 -0.86 2.27
CA ASP A 31 -17.35 0.57 2.59
C ASP A 31 -17.88 0.88 4.01
N PRO A 32 -17.03 1.30 4.96
CA PRO A 32 -17.46 1.68 6.30
C PRO A 32 -18.32 2.95 6.35
N ALA A 33 -18.32 3.81 5.32
CA ALA A 33 -19.19 4.97 5.25
C ALA A 33 -20.59 4.60 4.76
N ALA A 34 -20.70 3.72 3.77
CA ALA A 34 -21.98 3.33 3.17
C ALA A 34 -22.66 2.14 3.87
N HIS A 35 -21.93 1.15 4.36
CA HIS A 35 -22.51 -0.11 4.82
C HIS A 35 -22.66 -0.16 6.34
N ASN A 36 -23.90 -0.12 6.83
CA ASN A 36 -24.26 -0.10 8.24
C ASN A 36 -24.80 -1.44 8.76
N ILE A 37 -25.46 -2.22 7.90
CA ILE A 37 -26.00 -3.55 8.17
C ILE A 37 -25.25 -4.52 7.27
N ILE A 38 -24.40 -5.36 7.86
CA ILE A 38 -23.55 -6.29 7.12
C ILE A 38 -23.92 -7.72 7.47
N SER A 39 -24.09 -8.57 6.46
CA SER A 39 -24.25 -10.02 6.64
C SER A 39 -22.92 -10.74 6.44
N ASN A 40 -22.59 -11.66 7.36
CA ASN A 40 -21.48 -12.61 7.24
C ASN A 40 -21.92 -13.91 6.54
N ALA A 41 -22.97 -13.84 5.70
CA ALA A 41 -23.55 -14.98 5.02
C ALA A 41 -23.87 -16.16 5.96
N SER A 42 -23.79 -17.41 5.47
CA SER A 42 -23.95 -18.63 6.26
C SER A 42 -22.63 -19.39 6.38
N CYS A 43 -22.53 -20.34 7.32
CA CYS A 43 -21.40 -21.27 7.42
C CYS A 43 -21.15 -22.01 6.10
N THR A 44 -22.20 -22.48 5.42
CA THR A 44 -22.09 -23.13 4.10
C THR A 44 -21.54 -22.19 3.02
N THR A 45 -21.95 -20.92 3.01
CA THR A 45 -21.43 -19.93 2.06
C THR A 45 -19.97 -19.62 2.33
N ASN A 46 -19.58 -19.49 3.61
CA ASN A 46 -18.19 -19.26 4.02
C ASN A 46 -17.28 -20.43 3.67
N CYS A 47 -17.80 -21.67 3.62
CA CYS A 47 -17.05 -22.81 3.09
C CYS A 47 -16.96 -22.78 1.56
N LEU A 48 -18.10 -22.65 0.88
CA LEU A 48 -18.16 -22.80 -0.57
C LEU A 48 -17.48 -21.65 -1.33
N ALA A 49 -17.65 -20.40 -0.89
CA ALA A 49 -17.22 -19.23 -1.67
C ALA A 49 -15.69 -19.11 -1.80
N PRO A 50 -14.86 -19.28 -0.75
CA PRO A 50 -13.40 -19.27 -0.89
C PRO A 50 -12.90 -20.38 -1.83
N MET A 51 -13.45 -21.58 -1.70
CA MET A 51 -13.12 -22.71 -2.58
C MET A 51 -13.55 -22.42 -4.04
N ALA A 52 -14.77 -21.93 -4.25
CA ALA A 52 -15.27 -21.59 -5.58
C ALA A 52 -14.49 -20.44 -6.22
N LYS A 53 -14.06 -19.44 -5.43
CA LYS A 53 -13.21 -18.34 -5.88
C LYS A 53 -11.88 -18.86 -6.43
N ALA A 54 -11.15 -19.65 -5.63
CA ALA A 54 -9.86 -20.21 -6.05
C ALA A 54 -9.99 -21.01 -7.36
N LEU A 55 -11.03 -21.83 -7.48
CA LEU A 55 -11.30 -22.64 -8.67
C LEU A 55 -11.76 -21.80 -9.86
N HIS A 56 -12.55 -20.75 -9.65
CA HIS A 56 -12.99 -19.87 -10.71
C HIS A 56 -11.84 -19.02 -11.25
N ASP A 57 -11.02 -18.44 -10.38
CA ASP A 57 -9.85 -17.64 -10.75
C ASP A 57 -8.84 -18.47 -11.53
N GLY A 58 -8.63 -19.74 -11.15
CA GLY A 58 -7.66 -20.62 -11.80
C GLY A 58 -8.15 -21.38 -13.04
N LEU A 59 -9.39 -21.85 -13.05
CA LEU A 59 -9.92 -22.75 -14.10
C LEU A 59 -11.14 -22.21 -14.84
N GLY A 60 -11.78 -21.16 -14.32
CA GLY A 60 -13.03 -20.63 -14.85
C GLY A 60 -14.20 -21.61 -14.70
N ILE A 61 -15.02 -21.42 -13.65
CA ILE A 61 -16.30 -22.13 -13.51
C ILE A 61 -17.30 -21.66 -14.59
N VAL A 62 -17.72 -22.58 -15.48
CA VAL A 62 -18.74 -22.34 -16.51
C VAL A 62 -20.14 -22.54 -15.94
N LYS A 63 -20.37 -23.68 -15.30
CA LYS A 63 -21.60 -24.05 -14.59
C LYS A 63 -21.34 -25.22 -13.65
N GLY A 64 -22.17 -25.43 -12.64
CA GLY A 64 -21.99 -26.51 -11.68
C GLY A 64 -23.21 -26.81 -10.84
N LEU A 65 -23.17 -27.98 -10.20
CA LEU A 65 -24.14 -28.45 -9.23
C LEU A 65 -23.44 -28.71 -7.91
N MET A 66 -24.12 -28.40 -6.81
CA MET A 66 -23.60 -28.65 -5.47
C MET A 66 -24.59 -29.46 -4.63
N THR A 67 -24.04 -30.28 -3.75
CA THR A 67 -24.79 -30.84 -2.61
C THR A 67 -24.15 -30.36 -1.33
N THR A 68 -24.90 -29.62 -0.52
CA THR A 68 -24.41 -29.17 0.78
C THR A 68 -24.82 -30.18 1.84
N ILE A 69 -23.86 -30.95 2.35
CA ILE A 69 -24.04 -31.89 3.45
C ILE A 69 -23.91 -31.09 4.74
N HIS A 70 -24.99 -30.96 5.49
CA HIS A 70 -25.04 -30.05 6.62
C HIS A 70 -25.56 -30.76 7.86
N ALA A 71 -24.88 -30.60 8.98
CA ALA A 71 -25.39 -30.99 10.30
C ALA A 71 -26.83 -30.47 10.49
N TYR A 72 -27.68 -31.24 11.17
CA TYR A 72 -29.02 -30.75 11.47
C TYR A 72 -28.95 -29.56 12.44
N THR A 73 -29.91 -28.64 12.35
CA THR A 73 -29.97 -27.46 13.23
C THR A 73 -31.19 -27.55 14.13
N GLN A 74 -31.32 -26.61 15.07
CA GLN A 74 -32.46 -26.51 15.98
C GLN A 74 -33.82 -26.25 15.27
N ASP A 75 -33.79 -25.85 13.99
CA ASP A 75 -34.99 -25.61 13.18
C ASP A 75 -35.55 -26.93 12.58
N GLN A 76 -34.89 -28.07 12.82
CA GLN A 76 -35.42 -29.39 12.48
C GLN A 76 -35.98 -30.11 13.70
N ASN A 77 -37.02 -30.92 13.48
CA ASN A 77 -37.64 -31.64 14.58
C ASN A 77 -36.70 -32.73 15.12
N LEU A 78 -36.56 -32.79 16.45
CA LEU A 78 -35.81 -33.85 17.13
C LEU A 78 -36.58 -35.19 17.16
N GLN A 79 -37.90 -35.12 17.04
CA GLN A 79 -38.82 -36.24 16.90
C GLN A 79 -39.71 -35.99 15.67
N ASP A 80 -40.41 -36.99 15.16
CA ASP A 80 -41.38 -36.74 14.08
C ASP A 80 -42.44 -35.72 14.55
N GLY A 81 -42.69 -34.68 13.75
CA GLY A 81 -43.56 -33.57 14.12
C GLY A 81 -44.01 -32.73 12.91
N PRO A 82 -45.07 -31.90 13.04
CA PRO A 82 -45.61 -31.13 11.91
C PRO A 82 -44.58 -30.16 11.31
N HIS A 83 -44.48 -30.12 9.98
CA HIS A 83 -43.70 -29.12 9.25
C HIS A 83 -44.23 -28.97 7.82
N LYS A 84 -44.13 -27.77 7.24
CA LYS A 84 -44.64 -27.48 5.87
C LYS A 84 -43.92 -28.28 4.78
N ASP A 85 -42.65 -28.57 5.00
CA ASP A 85 -41.87 -29.53 4.23
C ASP A 85 -41.93 -30.88 4.96
N LEU A 86 -42.60 -31.86 4.36
CA LEU A 86 -42.81 -33.19 4.92
C LEU A 86 -41.51 -33.98 5.13
N ARG A 87 -40.41 -33.65 4.43
CA ARG A 87 -39.11 -34.28 4.69
C ARG A 87 -38.56 -33.81 6.03
N ARG A 88 -38.70 -32.50 6.31
CA ARG A 88 -38.29 -31.87 7.57
C ARG A 88 -39.25 -32.13 8.74
N SER A 89 -40.36 -32.81 8.49
CA SER A 89 -41.26 -33.29 9.53
C SER A 89 -40.69 -34.51 10.28
N ARG A 90 -39.64 -35.15 9.74
CA ARG A 90 -39.02 -36.34 10.31
C ARG A 90 -37.90 -36.00 11.29
N ALA A 91 -37.69 -36.84 12.29
CA ALA A 91 -36.66 -36.69 13.32
C ALA A 91 -35.25 -36.57 12.71
N ALA A 92 -34.62 -35.40 12.83
CA ALA A 92 -33.36 -35.11 12.15
C ALA A 92 -32.17 -35.92 12.68
N ALA A 93 -32.16 -36.26 13.96
CA ALA A 93 -31.10 -37.08 14.56
C ALA A 93 -31.12 -38.56 14.10
N LEU A 94 -32.16 -38.98 13.37
CA LEU A 94 -32.34 -40.36 12.91
C LEU A 94 -32.41 -40.48 11.38
N ASN A 95 -32.33 -39.36 10.65
CA ASN A 95 -32.57 -39.34 9.21
C ASN A 95 -31.57 -38.45 8.48
N MET A 96 -31.24 -38.84 7.25
CA MET A 96 -30.67 -37.91 6.28
C MET A 96 -31.81 -37.22 5.53
N VAL A 97 -31.96 -35.90 5.69
CA VAL A 97 -33.15 -35.16 5.24
C VAL A 97 -32.81 -34.23 4.09
N PRO A 98 -33.28 -34.50 2.85
CA PRO A 98 -33.07 -33.60 1.72
C PRO A 98 -33.91 -32.34 1.86
N THR A 99 -33.33 -31.18 1.56
CA THR A 99 -34.00 -29.87 1.59
C THR A 99 -33.40 -28.93 0.55
N THR A 100 -34.06 -27.81 0.28
CA THR A 100 -33.49 -26.75 -0.57
C THR A 100 -32.26 -26.12 0.09
N THR A 101 -31.26 -25.73 -0.71
CA THR A 101 -30.11 -24.95 -0.24
C THR A 101 -30.21 -23.49 -0.68
N GLY A 102 -29.77 -22.58 0.19
CA GLY A 102 -29.59 -21.16 -0.15
C GLY A 102 -28.19 -20.84 -0.68
N ALA A 103 -27.25 -21.81 -0.62
CA ALA A 103 -25.83 -21.56 -0.83
C ALA A 103 -25.52 -21.00 -2.23
N ALA A 104 -26.13 -21.53 -3.29
CA ALA A 104 -25.94 -21.03 -4.65
C ALA A 104 -26.30 -19.54 -4.81
N LYS A 105 -27.43 -19.12 -4.23
CA LYS A 105 -27.86 -17.71 -4.26
C LYS A 105 -26.92 -16.83 -3.45
N ALA A 106 -26.49 -17.31 -2.29
CA ALA A 106 -25.56 -16.57 -1.43
C ALA A 106 -24.16 -16.43 -2.05
N VAL A 107 -23.66 -17.47 -2.73
CA VAL A 107 -22.40 -17.39 -3.50
C VAL A 107 -22.51 -16.32 -4.58
N ALA A 108 -23.64 -16.22 -5.28
CA ALA A 108 -23.84 -15.19 -6.30
C ALA A 108 -23.88 -13.74 -5.75
N LEU A 109 -24.06 -13.55 -4.43
CA LEU A 109 -23.97 -12.23 -3.80
C LEU A 109 -22.51 -11.82 -3.57
N VAL A 110 -21.62 -12.78 -3.32
CA VAL A 110 -20.20 -12.54 -3.00
C VAL A 110 -19.26 -12.81 -4.18
N LEU A 111 -19.70 -13.57 -5.18
CA LEU A 111 -19.03 -13.84 -6.46
C LEU A 111 -20.05 -13.61 -7.58
N PRO A 112 -20.33 -12.34 -7.96
CA PRO A 112 -21.36 -11.99 -8.94
C PRO A 112 -21.18 -12.67 -10.31
N GLU A 113 -19.95 -12.96 -10.70
CA GLU A 113 -19.57 -13.67 -11.93
C GLU A 113 -20.03 -15.15 -11.96
N LEU A 114 -20.42 -15.70 -10.80
CA LEU A 114 -21.02 -17.03 -10.66
C LEU A 114 -22.57 -17.00 -10.62
N LYS A 115 -23.18 -15.82 -10.74
CA LYS A 115 -24.64 -15.68 -10.72
C LYS A 115 -25.30 -16.51 -11.83
N GLY A 116 -26.16 -17.42 -11.43
CA GLY A 116 -26.89 -18.32 -12.34
C GLY A 116 -26.08 -19.50 -12.88
N LYS A 117 -24.81 -19.65 -12.49
CA LYS A 117 -23.94 -20.76 -12.91
C LYS A 117 -24.00 -21.96 -11.98
N LEU A 118 -24.37 -21.74 -10.71
CA LEU A 118 -24.42 -22.79 -9.69
C LEU A 118 -25.85 -23.01 -9.21
N ASP A 119 -26.21 -24.27 -8.97
CA ASP A 119 -27.47 -24.67 -8.32
C ASP A 119 -27.27 -25.94 -7.48
N GLY A 120 -28.24 -26.34 -6.67
CA GLY A 120 -28.10 -27.54 -5.85
C GLY A 120 -29.20 -27.77 -4.83
N TYR A 121 -28.95 -28.75 -3.97
CA TYR A 121 -29.78 -29.04 -2.80
C TYR A 121 -28.90 -29.30 -1.57
N ALA A 122 -29.55 -29.36 -0.41
CA ALA A 122 -28.89 -29.69 0.84
C ALA A 122 -29.31 -31.07 1.31
N MET A 123 -28.37 -31.78 1.95
CA MET A 123 -28.64 -32.96 2.73
C MET A 123 -28.36 -32.68 4.20
N ARG A 124 -29.40 -32.73 5.04
CA ARG A 124 -29.23 -32.65 6.49
C ARG A 124 -28.82 -34.01 7.02
N VAL A 125 -27.75 -34.07 7.80
CA VAL A 125 -27.21 -35.32 8.35
C VAL A 125 -27.28 -35.33 9.88
N PRO A 126 -27.40 -36.50 10.53
CA PRO A 126 -27.55 -36.64 11.98
C PRO A 126 -26.22 -36.45 12.74
N THR A 127 -25.49 -35.40 12.42
CA THR A 127 -24.29 -34.96 13.15
C THR A 127 -24.59 -33.66 13.89
N PRO A 128 -24.04 -33.45 15.10
CA PRO A 128 -24.28 -32.23 15.87
C PRO A 128 -23.55 -31.00 15.27
N THR A 129 -22.36 -31.21 14.73
CA THR A 129 -21.60 -30.26 13.91
C THR A 129 -20.72 -31.07 12.94
N GLY A 130 -20.01 -30.37 12.07
CA GLY A 130 -19.20 -30.96 11.02
C GLY A 130 -20.03 -31.23 9.76
N SER A 131 -19.69 -30.50 8.71
CA SER A 131 -20.41 -30.44 7.44
C SER A 131 -19.46 -30.41 6.26
N ALA A 132 -20.01 -30.58 5.05
CA ALA A 132 -19.25 -30.51 3.82
C ALA A 132 -20.04 -29.87 2.68
N THR A 133 -19.33 -29.23 1.77
CA THR A 133 -19.86 -28.83 0.46
C THR A 133 -19.23 -29.72 -0.60
N ASP A 134 -20.08 -30.44 -1.32
CA ASP A 134 -19.71 -31.18 -2.53
C ASP A 134 -20.05 -30.31 -3.74
N LEU A 135 -19.05 -29.95 -4.54
CA LEU A 135 -19.21 -29.14 -5.74
C LEU A 135 -18.71 -29.93 -6.96
N THR A 136 -19.60 -30.13 -7.93
CA THR A 136 -19.24 -30.60 -9.28
C THR A 136 -19.45 -29.46 -10.28
N PHE A 137 -18.44 -29.14 -11.08
CA PHE A 137 -18.53 -28.07 -12.07
C PHE A 137 -17.83 -28.40 -13.38
N GLU A 138 -18.19 -27.68 -14.42
CA GLU A 138 -17.51 -27.66 -15.71
C GLU A 138 -16.52 -26.49 -15.74
N ALA A 139 -15.24 -26.80 -15.91
CA ALA A 139 -14.15 -25.85 -16.08
C ALA A 139 -14.10 -25.32 -17.53
N ALA A 140 -13.55 -24.12 -17.72
CA ALA A 140 -13.43 -23.48 -19.04
C ALA A 140 -12.42 -24.19 -19.96
N LYS A 141 -11.54 -25.02 -19.38
CA LYS A 141 -10.54 -25.84 -20.09
C LYS A 141 -10.47 -27.24 -19.47
N GLU A 142 -9.93 -28.20 -20.22
CA GLU A 142 -9.53 -29.49 -19.65
C GLU A 142 -8.49 -29.28 -18.54
N THR A 143 -8.52 -30.14 -17.53
CA THR A 143 -7.67 -30.01 -16.34
C THR A 143 -7.33 -31.38 -15.76
N THR A 144 -6.54 -31.41 -14.69
CA THR A 144 -6.18 -32.64 -13.97
C THR A 144 -6.38 -32.47 -12.47
N VAL A 145 -6.34 -33.59 -11.73
CA VAL A 145 -6.43 -33.57 -10.26
C VAL A 145 -5.29 -32.74 -9.66
N GLU A 146 -4.09 -32.86 -10.21
CA GLU A 146 -2.89 -32.14 -9.76
C GLU A 146 -3.03 -30.63 -9.98
N GLU A 147 -3.55 -30.20 -11.14
CA GLU A 147 -3.77 -28.78 -11.42
C GLU A 147 -4.82 -28.19 -10.47
N VAL A 148 -5.96 -28.87 -10.30
CA VAL A 148 -7.02 -28.45 -9.36
C VAL A 148 -6.45 -28.31 -7.94
N ASN A 149 -5.75 -29.33 -7.45
CA ASN A 149 -5.18 -29.33 -6.11
C ASN A 149 -4.10 -28.25 -5.95
N ALA A 150 -3.24 -28.03 -6.95
CA ALA A 150 -2.22 -27.00 -6.91
C ALA A 150 -2.82 -25.59 -6.85
N ILE A 151 -3.89 -25.33 -7.61
CA ILE A 151 -4.62 -24.04 -7.59
C ILE A 151 -5.18 -23.78 -6.19
N VAL A 152 -5.86 -24.76 -5.61
CA VAL A 152 -6.47 -24.60 -4.29
C VAL A 152 -5.42 -24.49 -3.20
N LYS A 153 -4.33 -25.26 -3.28
CA LYS A 153 -3.20 -25.17 -2.36
C LYS A 153 -2.55 -23.78 -2.40
N ALA A 154 -2.26 -23.26 -3.59
CA ALA A 154 -1.69 -21.92 -3.75
C ALA A 154 -2.62 -20.84 -3.19
N ALA A 155 -3.94 -20.98 -3.37
CA ALA A 155 -4.90 -20.06 -2.78
C ALA A 155 -4.93 -20.14 -1.25
N ALA A 156 -4.91 -21.36 -0.69
CA ALA A 156 -4.91 -21.62 0.76
C ALA A 156 -3.63 -21.14 1.46
N GLU A 157 -2.48 -21.26 0.80
CA GLU A 157 -1.17 -20.81 1.33
C GLU A 157 -0.90 -19.32 1.05
N GLY A 158 -1.67 -18.71 0.14
CA GLY A 158 -1.53 -17.31 -0.25
C GLY A 158 -2.76 -16.46 0.12
N PRO A 159 -3.55 -15.99 -0.85
CA PRO A 159 -4.57 -14.96 -0.63
C PRO A 159 -5.72 -15.36 0.30
N LEU A 160 -5.97 -16.66 0.51
CA LEU A 160 -7.04 -17.18 1.37
C LEU A 160 -6.51 -17.82 2.66
N ALA A 161 -5.25 -17.56 3.02
CA ALA A 161 -4.63 -18.09 4.22
C ALA A 161 -5.39 -17.72 5.49
N GLY A 162 -5.78 -18.75 6.26
CA GLY A 162 -6.57 -18.61 7.48
C GLY A 162 -8.10 -18.58 7.27
N GLN A 163 -8.58 -18.59 6.01
CA GLN A 163 -9.98 -18.86 5.67
C GLN A 163 -10.13 -20.22 5.00
N LEU A 164 -9.21 -20.57 4.10
CA LEU A 164 -9.14 -21.83 3.39
C LEU A 164 -7.91 -22.61 3.84
N MET A 165 -8.11 -23.88 4.20
CA MET A 165 -7.06 -24.85 4.47
C MET A 165 -7.03 -25.87 3.35
N TYR A 166 -5.83 -26.29 2.93
CA TYR A 166 -5.62 -27.42 2.04
C TYR A 166 -5.14 -28.61 2.87
N THR A 167 -5.76 -29.79 2.71
CA THR A 167 -5.33 -31.00 3.41
C THR A 167 -5.25 -32.21 2.47
N GLU A 168 -4.25 -33.05 2.71
CA GLU A 168 -4.11 -34.38 2.13
C GLU A 168 -4.38 -35.48 3.17
N GLU A 169 -4.78 -35.12 4.39
CA GLU A 169 -5.14 -36.07 5.45
C GLU A 169 -6.53 -36.67 5.20
N PRO A 170 -6.77 -37.96 5.52
CA PRO A 170 -8.05 -38.63 5.33
C PRO A 170 -9.07 -38.25 6.42
N ILE A 171 -9.45 -36.97 6.45
CA ILE A 171 -10.31 -36.38 7.49
C ILE A 171 -11.77 -36.81 7.38
N VAL A 172 -12.47 -36.80 8.52
CA VAL A 172 -13.92 -36.98 8.60
C VAL A 172 -14.58 -35.83 9.36
N SER A 173 -15.92 -35.80 9.40
CA SER A 173 -16.70 -34.71 10.02
C SER A 173 -16.33 -34.43 11.49
N LYS A 174 -15.74 -35.39 12.20
CA LYS A 174 -15.32 -35.23 13.60
C LYS A 174 -13.99 -34.48 13.74
N ASP A 175 -13.09 -34.63 12.77
CA ASP A 175 -11.73 -34.07 12.85
C ASP A 175 -11.72 -32.56 12.62
N ILE A 176 -12.76 -32.04 11.98
CA ILE A 176 -12.92 -30.63 11.64
C ILE A 176 -13.66 -29.82 12.71
N GLU A 177 -14.13 -30.48 13.78
CA GLU A 177 -14.84 -29.78 14.85
C GLU A 177 -13.91 -28.76 15.50
N THR A 178 -14.38 -27.54 15.70
CA THR A 178 -13.59 -26.41 16.23
C THR A 178 -12.40 -25.96 15.38
N ASP A 179 -12.30 -26.39 14.13
CA ASP A 179 -11.29 -25.86 13.22
C ASP A 179 -11.60 -24.39 12.86
N PRO A 180 -10.63 -23.47 12.96
CA PRO A 180 -10.85 -22.05 12.73
C PRO A 180 -11.01 -21.66 11.25
N HIS A 181 -10.75 -22.57 10.30
CA HIS A 181 -10.92 -22.29 8.88
C HIS A 181 -12.40 -22.38 8.48
N SER A 182 -12.80 -21.50 7.55
CA SER A 182 -14.14 -21.52 6.98
C SER A 182 -14.33 -22.66 5.99
N CYS A 183 -13.25 -23.11 5.35
CA CYS A 183 -13.23 -24.23 4.43
C CYS A 183 -11.94 -25.04 4.60
N ILE A 184 -12.07 -26.36 4.74
CA ILE A 184 -10.95 -27.31 4.71
C ILE A 184 -11.12 -28.14 3.45
N PHE A 185 -10.34 -27.83 2.42
CA PHE A 185 -10.36 -28.51 1.14
C PHE A 185 -9.70 -29.87 1.24
N ASP A 186 -10.44 -30.92 0.87
CA ASP A 186 -9.99 -32.30 0.91
C ASP A 186 -9.44 -32.73 -0.46
N ALA A 187 -8.12 -32.71 -0.58
CA ALA A 187 -7.42 -32.99 -1.83
C ALA A 187 -7.57 -34.45 -2.30
N GLN A 188 -7.85 -35.39 -1.38
CA GLN A 188 -8.05 -36.80 -1.73
C GLN A 188 -9.39 -37.02 -2.45
N LEU A 189 -10.37 -36.16 -2.19
CA LEU A 189 -11.70 -36.22 -2.78
C LEU A 189 -11.82 -35.52 -4.13
N THR A 190 -10.76 -34.86 -4.61
CA THR A 190 -10.72 -34.29 -5.97
C THR A 190 -10.87 -35.39 -7.03
N LYS A 191 -11.79 -35.18 -7.98
CA LYS A 191 -11.98 -36.03 -9.16
C LYS A 191 -12.10 -35.15 -10.40
N VAL A 192 -11.53 -35.61 -11.51
CA VAL A 192 -11.57 -34.91 -12.80
C VAL A 192 -11.90 -35.89 -13.93
N ILE A 193 -12.80 -35.50 -14.83
CA ILE A 193 -13.12 -36.19 -16.08
C ILE A 193 -13.16 -35.13 -17.19
N GLY A 194 -12.10 -35.03 -17.99
CA GLY A 194 -11.96 -33.96 -18.99
C GLY A 194 -11.95 -32.58 -18.32
N ASN A 195 -12.94 -31.74 -18.63
CA ASN A 195 -13.15 -30.46 -17.96
C ASN A 195 -14.19 -30.50 -16.82
N GLN A 196 -14.74 -31.67 -16.49
CA GLN A 196 -15.63 -31.82 -15.34
C GLN A 196 -14.81 -32.10 -14.07
N VAL A 197 -14.98 -31.25 -13.06
CA VAL A 197 -14.25 -31.31 -11.79
C VAL A 197 -15.23 -31.54 -10.65
N LYS A 198 -14.86 -32.37 -9.68
CA LYS A 198 -15.61 -32.60 -8.44
C LYS A 198 -14.66 -32.46 -7.24
N VAL A 199 -15.06 -31.65 -6.27
CA VAL A 199 -14.27 -31.33 -5.08
C VAL A 199 -15.14 -31.28 -3.82
N VAL A 200 -14.51 -31.42 -2.66
CA VAL A 200 -15.16 -31.37 -1.35
C VAL A 200 -14.43 -30.40 -0.43
N GLY A 201 -15.19 -29.53 0.21
CA GLY A 201 -14.73 -28.68 1.30
C GLY A 201 -15.47 -29.01 2.59
N TRP A 202 -14.75 -29.24 3.68
CA TRP A 202 -15.30 -29.49 5.01
C TRP A 202 -15.36 -28.20 5.83
N TYR A 203 -16.32 -28.11 6.75
CA TYR A 203 -16.45 -26.96 7.66
C TYR A 203 -17.24 -27.29 8.92
N ASP A 204 -16.86 -26.67 10.03
CA ASP A 204 -17.66 -26.66 11.25
C ASP A 204 -18.83 -25.68 11.09
N ASN A 205 -20.03 -26.08 11.54
CA ASN A 205 -21.25 -25.30 11.38
C ASN A 205 -21.36 -24.10 12.29
N GLU A 206 -20.57 -24.05 13.36
CA GLU A 206 -20.66 -23.08 14.46
C GLU A 206 -19.31 -22.41 14.77
N TRP A 207 -18.19 -22.94 14.27
CA TRP A 207 -16.85 -22.45 14.65
C TRP A 207 -16.16 -21.56 13.61
N GLY A 208 -15.63 -22.11 12.51
CA GLY A 208 -14.77 -21.37 11.56
C GLY A 208 -15.28 -19.96 11.27
N TYR A 209 -16.43 -19.85 10.58
CA TYR A 209 -17.04 -18.56 10.21
C TYR A 209 -17.38 -17.62 11.38
N SER A 210 -17.59 -18.15 12.60
CA SER A 210 -17.94 -17.36 13.79
C SER A 210 -16.69 -16.84 14.50
N THR A 211 -15.60 -17.61 14.50
CA THR A 211 -14.28 -17.18 15.00
C THR A 211 -13.64 -16.10 14.15
N HIS A 212 -14.03 -15.99 12.88
CA HIS A 212 -13.69 -14.82 12.09
C HIS A 212 -14.41 -13.56 12.57
N GLY A 213 -15.45 -13.60 13.42
CA GLY A 213 -16.21 -12.43 13.90
C GLY A 213 -15.36 -11.32 14.56
N PRO A 214 -14.48 -11.61 15.53
CA PRO A 214 -13.53 -10.63 16.06
C PRO A 214 -12.50 -10.14 15.03
N ARG A 215 -12.00 -11.03 14.16
CA ARG A 215 -11.12 -10.66 13.03
C ARG A 215 -11.83 -9.77 12.02
N TRP A 216 -13.12 -10.01 11.80
CA TRP A 216 -14.06 -9.21 11.02
C TRP A 216 -14.19 -7.82 11.64
N GLN A 217 -14.48 -7.71 12.93
CA GLN A 217 -14.54 -6.41 13.60
C GLN A 217 -13.22 -5.66 13.51
N GLN A 218 -12.09 -6.34 13.60
CA GLN A 218 -10.77 -5.72 13.45
C GLN A 218 -10.49 -5.31 12.00
N ALA A 219 -10.79 -6.17 11.02
CA ALA A 219 -10.61 -5.93 9.59
C ALA A 219 -11.54 -4.84 9.05
N LEU A 220 -12.82 -4.81 9.48
CA LEU A 220 -13.76 -3.73 9.14
C LEU A 220 -13.36 -2.41 9.81
N LYS A 221 -12.81 -2.47 11.04
CA LYS A 221 -12.23 -1.29 11.69
C LYS A 221 -10.97 -0.83 10.96
N SER A 222 -10.13 -1.74 10.47
CA SER A 222 -8.84 -1.40 9.84
C SER A 222 -8.95 -1.02 8.37
N LYS A 223 -9.84 -1.64 7.59
CA LYS A 223 -10.16 -1.21 6.21
C LYS A 223 -10.83 0.17 6.16
N GLY A 224 -11.28 0.67 7.31
CA GLY A 224 -11.76 2.03 7.52
C GLY A 224 -10.85 2.89 8.39
N LYS A 225 -9.59 2.51 8.66
CA LYS A 225 -8.63 3.40 9.35
C LYS A 225 -8.17 4.47 8.37
N ILE A 226 -9.06 5.43 8.14
CA ILE A 226 -8.70 6.73 7.61
C ILE A 226 -7.78 7.34 8.67
N VAL A 227 -6.54 7.65 8.29
CA VAL A 227 -5.69 8.50 9.11
C VAL A 227 -6.48 9.78 9.34
N LYS A 228 -6.91 10.03 10.58
CA LYS A 228 -7.74 11.21 10.91
C LYS A 228 -7.05 12.45 10.36
N SER A 229 -7.75 13.25 9.57
CA SER A 229 -7.23 14.52 9.08
C SER A 229 -7.19 15.52 10.23
N VAL A 230 -6.29 16.49 10.15
CA VAL A 230 -6.22 17.64 11.07
C VAL A 230 -7.58 18.35 11.21
N THR A 231 -8.42 18.28 10.17
CA THR A 231 -9.78 18.86 10.17
C THR A 231 -10.79 18.07 11.01
N GLU A 232 -10.46 16.84 11.40
CA GLU A 232 -11.30 15.93 12.18
C GLU A 232 -10.96 15.94 13.68
N LEU A 233 -9.99 16.75 14.12
CA LEU A 233 -9.56 16.87 15.51
C LEU A 233 -10.59 17.52 16.46
N GLY A 234 -11.74 17.96 15.94
CA GLY A 234 -12.76 18.69 16.68
C GLY A 234 -12.35 20.14 16.98
N ASP A 235 -12.87 20.72 18.05
CA ASP A 235 -12.49 22.09 18.45
C ASP A 235 -11.05 22.13 18.97
N ILE A 236 -10.20 22.88 18.27
CA ILE A 236 -8.78 23.07 18.56
C ILE A 236 -8.47 24.45 19.14
N ARG A 237 -9.48 25.31 19.32
CA ARG A 237 -9.28 26.66 19.85
C ARG A 237 -8.69 26.61 21.24
N GLY A 238 -7.61 27.37 21.46
CA GLY A 238 -6.89 27.45 22.72
C GLY A 238 -6.06 26.22 23.08
N LYS A 239 -6.19 25.10 22.37
CA LYS A 239 -5.38 23.90 22.58
C LYS A 239 -3.96 24.11 22.08
N ARG A 240 -2.99 23.49 22.75
CA ARG A 240 -1.62 23.39 22.27
C ARG A 240 -1.51 22.22 21.29
N VAL A 241 -1.10 22.49 20.07
CA VAL A 241 -0.96 21.47 19.03
C VAL A 241 0.52 21.29 18.75
N VAL A 242 1.06 20.12 19.08
CA VAL A 242 2.42 19.73 18.73
C VAL A 242 2.38 19.15 17.32
N ILE A 243 3.06 19.79 16.38
CA ILE A 243 3.08 19.38 14.98
C ILE A 243 4.49 18.98 14.55
N ARG A 244 4.63 17.82 13.89
CA ARG A 244 5.89 17.37 13.30
C ARG A 244 5.95 17.75 11.82
N CYS A 245 6.79 18.70 11.45
CA CYS A 245 6.99 19.14 10.05
C CYS A 245 8.34 18.69 9.50
N ASP A 246 8.43 18.40 8.20
CA ASP A 246 9.72 18.19 7.53
C ASP A 246 10.31 19.53 7.06
N PHE A 247 11.15 20.18 7.88
CA PHE A 247 11.88 21.40 7.47
C PHE A 247 13.36 21.15 7.18
N ASN A 248 13.72 19.94 6.74
CA ASN A 248 15.08 19.66 6.31
C ASN A 248 15.34 20.22 4.91
N VAL A 249 15.53 21.54 4.84
CA VAL A 249 15.80 22.33 3.62
C VAL A 249 17.30 22.42 3.30
N PRO A 250 17.68 22.53 2.03
CA PRO A 250 19.06 22.81 1.66
C PRO A 250 19.46 24.25 2.06
N LEU A 251 20.68 24.39 2.57
CA LEU A 251 21.25 25.66 3.01
C LEU A 251 22.60 25.90 2.34
N ASP A 252 22.80 27.15 1.90
CA ASP A 252 24.12 27.73 1.61
C ASP A 252 24.42 28.80 2.67
N GLY A 253 25.25 28.43 3.65
CA GLY A 253 25.43 29.21 4.87
C GLY A 253 24.12 29.34 5.65
N GLU A 254 23.60 30.57 5.75
CA GLU A 254 22.30 30.88 6.37
C GLU A 254 21.17 31.04 5.33
N THR A 255 21.48 30.93 4.04
CA THR A 255 20.52 31.14 2.94
C THR A 255 19.84 29.82 2.59
N ILE A 256 18.51 29.80 2.62
CA ILE A 256 17.71 28.68 2.12
C ILE A 256 17.70 28.74 0.59
N THR A 257 18.23 27.71 -0.06
CA THR A 257 18.26 27.62 -1.53
C THR A 257 16.97 27.05 -2.13
N ASP A 258 16.19 26.31 -1.33
CA ASP A 258 14.87 25.78 -1.69
C ASP A 258 13.97 25.74 -0.44
N ASP A 259 12.88 26.51 -0.45
CA ASP A 259 11.91 26.60 0.65
C ASP A 259 10.65 25.73 0.46
N GLY A 260 10.64 24.85 -0.55
CA GLY A 260 9.48 24.04 -0.93
C GLY A 260 8.93 23.20 0.22
N ARG A 261 9.81 22.64 1.07
CA ARG A 261 9.39 21.89 2.27
C ARG A 261 8.70 22.75 3.33
N ILE A 262 9.10 24.03 3.45
CA ILE A 262 8.44 24.97 4.37
C ILE A 262 7.05 25.31 3.83
N ARG A 263 6.95 25.57 2.52
CA ARG A 263 5.68 25.85 1.84
C ARG A 263 4.69 24.68 1.95
N ALA A 264 5.18 23.45 1.84
CA ALA A 264 4.37 22.24 1.93
C ALA A 264 3.64 22.09 3.29
N ALA A 265 4.19 22.64 4.38
CA ALA A 265 3.55 22.61 5.70
C ALA A 265 2.56 23.77 5.95
N LEU A 266 2.60 24.83 5.13
CA LEU A 266 1.74 26.01 5.32
C LEU A 266 0.24 25.68 5.35
N PRO A 267 -0.31 24.78 4.51
CA PRO A 267 -1.73 24.46 4.55
C PRO A 267 -2.20 23.92 5.91
N THR A 268 -1.39 23.09 6.57
CA THR A 268 -1.70 22.54 7.90
C THR A 268 -1.53 23.61 8.98
N LEU A 269 -0.42 24.34 8.95
CA LEU A 269 -0.15 25.41 9.92
C LEU A 269 -1.22 26.51 9.85
N THR A 270 -1.69 26.87 8.67
CA THR A 270 -2.76 27.85 8.47
C THR A 270 -4.07 27.38 9.11
N VAL A 271 -4.49 26.14 8.86
CA VAL A 271 -5.70 25.56 9.49
C VAL A 271 -5.61 25.55 11.01
N LEU A 272 -4.46 25.17 11.57
CA LEU A 272 -4.27 25.16 13.02
C LEU A 272 -4.36 26.58 13.61
N ARG A 273 -3.70 27.55 12.97
CA ARG A 273 -3.68 28.94 13.44
C ARG A 273 -5.04 29.61 13.34
N GLU A 274 -5.72 29.48 12.21
CA GLU A 274 -7.07 30.03 12.00
C GLU A 274 -8.10 29.37 12.92
N GLY A 275 -7.89 28.10 13.25
CA GLY A 275 -8.63 27.38 14.29
C GLY A 275 -8.38 27.87 15.71
N GLY A 276 -7.43 28.79 15.94
CA GLY A 276 -7.07 29.32 17.25
C GLY A 276 -6.18 28.41 18.08
N ALA A 277 -5.51 27.44 17.48
CA ALA A 277 -4.54 26.59 18.19
C ALA A 277 -3.27 27.37 18.55
N ARG A 278 -2.58 26.91 19.60
CA ARG A 278 -1.25 27.35 20.02
C ARG A 278 -0.24 26.36 19.45
N VAL A 279 0.46 26.72 18.38
CA VAL A 279 1.19 25.74 17.55
C VAL A 279 2.64 25.59 18.03
N VAL A 280 3.06 24.35 18.29
CA VAL A 280 4.43 23.99 18.68
C VAL A 280 5.02 23.08 17.60
N VAL A 281 5.95 23.60 16.82
CA VAL A 281 6.52 22.90 15.66
C VAL A 281 7.80 22.14 16.06
N LEU A 282 7.79 20.83 15.78
CA LEU A 282 8.94 19.94 15.84
C LEU A 282 9.51 19.76 14.43
N ALA A 283 10.78 20.10 14.23
CA ALA A 283 11.46 19.95 12.96
C ALA A 283 12.90 19.48 13.13
N HIS A 284 13.45 18.91 12.06
CA HIS A 284 14.86 18.51 12.01
C HIS A 284 15.56 19.20 10.85
N LEU A 285 16.87 19.38 10.98
CA LEU A 285 17.73 19.88 9.91
C LEU A 285 19.06 19.11 9.92
N GLY A 286 19.42 18.53 8.78
CA GLY A 286 20.65 17.76 8.61
C GLY A 286 20.82 16.63 9.62
N ARG A 287 22.07 16.32 9.96
CA ARG A 287 22.46 15.19 10.82
C ARG A 287 23.45 15.62 11.91
N PRO A 288 23.00 16.33 12.95
CA PRO A 288 23.84 16.78 14.06
C PRO A 288 24.29 15.67 15.03
N LYS A 289 23.72 14.46 14.92
CA LYS A 289 24.08 13.26 15.71
C LYS A 289 23.94 13.46 17.23
N GLY A 290 22.87 14.12 17.70
CA GLY A 290 22.60 14.28 19.13
C GLY A 290 23.45 15.35 19.82
N HIS A 291 24.05 16.27 19.06
CA HIS A 291 24.84 17.38 19.58
C HIS A 291 24.39 18.71 19.00
N VAL A 292 24.33 19.75 19.82
CA VAL A 292 24.05 21.12 19.35
C VAL A 292 25.16 21.57 18.41
N ASN A 293 24.78 22.02 17.21
CA ASN A 293 25.72 22.50 16.21
C ASN A 293 25.09 23.66 15.41
N PRO A 294 25.62 24.90 15.50
CA PRO A 294 25.05 26.07 14.83
C PRO A 294 24.76 25.90 13.33
N LYS A 295 25.55 25.07 12.62
CA LYS A 295 25.34 24.75 11.20
C LYS A 295 23.96 24.13 10.92
N TYR A 296 23.38 23.44 11.90
CA TYR A 296 22.09 22.77 11.79
C TYR A 296 20.98 23.51 12.59
N SER A 297 21.17 24.80 12.84
CA SER A 297 20.16 25.66 13.47
C SER A 297 18.94 25.84 12.57
N LEU A 298 17.75 25.88 13.19
CA LEU A 298 16.49 26.17 12.51
C LEU A 298 16.19 27.68 12.43
N ALA A 299 17.13 28.56 12.81
CA ALA A 299 16.92 30.00 12.74
C ALA A 299 16.57 30.54 11.33
N PRO A 300 17.25 30.11 10.24
CA PRO A 300 16.83 30.48 8.89
C PRO A 300 15.40 30.02 8.56
N VAL A 301 15.03 28.83 9.03
CA VAL A 301 13.70 28.23 8.83
C VAL A 301 12.64 29.03 9.59
N ALA A 302 12.89 29.41 10.85
CA ALA A 302 11.96 30.21 11.66
C ALA A 302 11.68 31.56 10.98
N LYS A 303 12.72 32.25 10.52
CA LYS A 303 12.60 33.51 9.79
C LYS A 303 11.74 33.34 8.53
N ARG A 304 12.08 32.36 7.69
CA ARG A 304 11.35 32.12 6.43
C ARG A 304 9.89 31.70 6.67
N LEU A 305 9.65 30.87 7.67
CA LEU A 305 8.30 30.45 8.05
C LEU A 305 7.46 31.65 8.50
N GLY A 306 8.05 32.58 9.26
CA GLY A 306 7.37 33.80 9.67
C GLY A 306 7.02 34.73 8.52
N GLU A 307 7.93 34.90 7.56
CA GLU A 307 7.67 35.64 6.31
C GLU A 307 6.48 35.04 5.53
N LEU A 308 6.42 33.71 5.42
CA LEU A 308 5.37 33.01 4.67
C LEU A 308 4.01 33.00 5.38
N LEU A 309 4.00 32.92 6.72
CA LEU A 309 2.76 32.94 7.52
C LEU A 309 2.26 34.36 7.84
N GLY A 310 3.08 35.38 7.57
CA GLY A 310 2.77 36.77 7.92
C GLY A 310 2.74 37.05 9.43
N VAL A 311 3.41 36.22 10.24
CA VAL A 311 3.50 36.39 11.71
C VAL A 311 4.90 36.08 12.23
N GLU A 312 5.20 36.57 13.41
CA GLU A 312 6.43 36.20 14.12
C GLU A 312 6.38 34.74 14.56
N VAL A 313 7.41 33.97 14.18
CA VAL A 313 7.61 32.59 14.63
C VAL A 313 8.71 32.60 15.68
N GLN A 314 8.34 32.28 16.92
CA GLN A 314 9.29 32.26 18.04
C GLN A 314 10.14 31.00 17.99
N LEU A 315 11.48 31.15 17.87
CA LEU A 315 12.42 30.04 17.93
C LEU A 315 12.88 29.80 19.37
N ALA A 316 12.82 28.56 19.85
CA ALA A 316 13.42 28.18 21.13
C ALA A 316 14.93 27.91 20.99
N ASP A 317 15.69 28.26 22.03
CA ASP A 317 17.15 28.01 22.07
C ASP A 317 17.50 26.54 22.37
N ASP A 318 16.54 25.79 22.89
CA ASP A 318 16.63 24.37 23.23
C ASP A 318 15.43 23.58 22.69
N VAL A 319 15.50 22.25 22.76
CA VAL A 319 14.44 21.38 22.22
C VAL A 319 13.38 21.10 23.29
N VAL A 320 13.80 20.66 24.48
CA VAL A 320 12.91 20.27 25.59
C VAL A 320 13.35 20.90 26.92
N GLY A 321 14.09 21.99 26.85
CA GLY A 321 14.66 22.69 28.01
C GLY A 321 13.82 23.89 28.47
N PRO A 322 14.39 24.74 29.34
CA PRO A 322 13.71 25.89 29.91
C PRO A 322 13.26 26.93 28.87
N SER A 323 14.01 27.11 27.77
CA SER A 323 13.66 28.07 26.71
C SER A 323 12.40 27.62 25.97
N ALA A 324 12.36 26.36 25.53
CA ALA A 324 11.19 25.76 24.90
C ALA A 324 9.95 25.81 25.81
N ALA A 325 10.08 25.37 27.07
CA ALA A 325 8.97 25.38 28.02
C ALA A 325 8.44 26.81 28.30
N GLY A 326 9.34 27.79 28.40
CA GLY A 326 9.00 29.18 28.62
C GLY A 326 8.25 29.81 27.45
N ILE A 327 8.66 29.53 26.21
CA ILE A 327 7.98 30.03 25.00
C ILE A 327 6.62 29.36 24.85
N VAL A 328 6.55 28.02 24.93
CA VAL A 328 5.30 27.25 24.80
C VAL A 328 4.27 27.69 25.83
N GLY A 329 4.69 27.98 27.06
CA GLY A 329 3.80 28.44 28.13
C GLY A 329 3.19 29.84 27.92
N ARG A 330 3.76 30.65 27.01
CA ARG A 330 3.29 32.02 26.72
C ARG A 330 2.55 32.14 25.39
N LEU A 331 2.42 31.07 24.61
CA LEU A 331 1.71 31.12 23.32
C LEU A 331 0.25 31.52 23.50
N GLY A 332 -0.17 32.55 22.76
CA GLY A 332 -1.55 32.92 22.54
C GLY A 332 -2.20 32.13 21.40
N GLU A 333 -3.51 32.28 21.24
CA GLU A 333 -4.25 31.64 20.12
C GLU A 333 -3.69 32.12 18.77
N GLY A 334 -3.34 31.17 17.90
CA GLY A 334 -2.79 31.47 16.57
C GLY A 334 -1.27 31.73 16.56
N ASP A 335 -0.61 31.75 17.72
CA ASP A 335 0.85 31.88 17.80
C ASP A 335 1.53 30.57 17.38
N VAL A 336 2.75 30.71 16.84
CA VAL A 336 3.60 29.60 16.40
C VAL A 336 4.96 29.69 17.06
N CYS A 337 5.37 28.60 17.70
CA CYS A 337 6.75 28.39 18.13
C CYS A 337 7.40 27.29 17.30
N LEU A 338 8.65 27.49 16.90
CA LEU A 338 9.54 26.45 16.37
C LEU A 338 10.53 26.06 17.46
N LEU A 339 10.59 24.79 17.83
CA LEU A 339 11.62 24.32 18.77
C LEU A 339 12.99 24.26 18.07
N ALA A 340 14.06 24.17 18.85
CA ALA A 340 15.36 23.85 18.30
C ALA A 340 15.34 22.48 17.58
N ASN A 341 16.34 22.22 16.75
CA ASN A 341 16.43 21.01 15.94
C ASN A 341 16.30 19.74 16.79
N VAL A 342 15.25 18.94 16.56
CA VAL A 342 14.95 17.76 17.39
C VAL A 342 16.09 16.74 17.42
N ARG A 343 16.94 16.71 16.39
CA ARG A 343 18.12 15.83 16.32
C ARG A 343 19.29 16.29 17.21
N TYR A 344 19.18 17.42 17.91
CA TYR A 344 20.10 17.76 19.00
C TYR A 344 19.87 16.89 20.22
N GLU A 345 18.68 16.30 20.38
CA GLU A 345 18.40 15.35 21.44
C GLU A 345 18.85 13.95 20.99
N PRO A 346 19.76 13.26 21.72
CA PRO A 346 20.21 11.92 21.35
C PRO A 346 19.08 10.89 21.37
N GLY A 347 18.03 11.14 22.16
CA GLY A 347 16.82 10.32 22.20
C GLY A 347 16.00 10.34 20.91
N GLU A 348 16.19 11.29 20.00
CA GLU A 348 15.35 11.43 18.80
C GLU A 348 15.50 10.24 17.83
N GLU A 349 16.74 9.82 17.59
CA GLU A 349 17.08 8.73 16.66
C GLU A 349 17.63 7.50 17.39
N SER A 350 17.47 7.44 18.72
CA SER A 350 18.00 6.35 19.53
C SER A 350 17.39 5.01 19.13
N LYS A 351 18.20 3.95 19.13
CA LYS A 351 17.70 2.57 19.00
C LYS A 351 17.06 2.06 20.30
N ASP A 352 17.41 2.66 21.44
CA ASP A 352 16.82 2.37 22.73
C ASP A 352 15.41 2.97 22.83
N GLU A 353 14.41 2.12 23.00
CA GLU A 353 13.01 2.52 23.06
C GLU A 353 12.70 3.36 24.30
N MET A 354 13.36 3.10 25.43
CA MET A 354 13.16 3.89 26.65
C MET A 354 13.67 5.31 26.45
N ALA A 355 14.87 5.47 25.88
CA ALA A 355 15.42 6.80 25.57
C ALA A 355 14.54 7.60 24.60
N ARG A 356 13.93 6.95 23.61
CA ARG A 356 12.95 7.60 22.71
C ARG A 356 11.65 7.96 23.45
N ALA A 357 11.13 7.06 24.28
CA ALA A 357 9.91 7.27 25.04
C ALA A 357 10.06 8.43 26.05
N ASP A 358 11.18 8.50 26.76
CA ASP A 358 11.49 9.59 27.70
C ASP A 358 11.49 10.96 27.00
N LEU A 359 12.04 11.03 25.78
CA LEU A 359 12.02 12.25 24.98
C LEU A 359 10.60 12.55 24.45
N ALA A 360 9.87 11.53 23.99
CA ALA A 360 8.49 11.69 23.53
C ALA A 360 7.55 12.21 24.63
N HIS A 361 7.73 11.80 25.89
CA HIS A 361 7.01 12.36 27.03
C HIS A 361 7.25 13.86 27.22
N LYS A 362 8.48 14.33 26.96
CA LYS A 362 8.80 15.76 27.01
C LYS A 362 8.12 16.52 25.87
N TYR A 363 8.10 15.97 24.65
CA TYR A 363 7.32 16.55 23.55
C TYR A 363 5.82 16.59 23.86
N ALA A 364 5.27 15.51 24.40
CA ALA A 364 3.86 15.43 24.75
C ALA A 364 3.47 16.47 25.81
N ALA A 365 4.35 16.83 26.74
CA ALA A 365 4.09 17.88 27.74
C ALA A 365 3.85 19.27 27.12
N PHE A 366 4.30 19.51 25.89
CA PHE A 366 4.08 20.76 25.16
C PHE A 366 2.73 20.85 24.44
N GLY A 367 1.96 19.75 24.37
CA GLY A 367 0.74 19.69 23.57
C GLY A 367 -0.41 18.98 24.27
N ASP A 368 -1.61 19.23 23.74
CA ASP A 368 -2.82 18.49 24.06
C ASP A 368 -3.19 17.52 22.91
N VAL A 369 -2.69 17.78 21.70
CA VAL A 369 -2.90 17.01 20.47
C VAL A 369 -1.61 16.98 19.64
N PHE A 370 -1.38 15.89 18.92
CA PHE A 370 -0.27 15.71 17.99
C PHE A 370 -0.73 15.73 16.53
N VAL A 371 0.00 16.42 15.64
CA VAL A 371 -0.24 16.40 14.19
C VAL A 371 1.02 15.96 13.47
N SER A 372 0.93 14.90 12.67
CA SER A 372 2.02 14.44 11.82
C SER A 372 1.90 15.06 10.43
N ASP A 373 2.82 15.97 10.08
CA ASP A 373 2.78 16.71 8.80
C ASP A 373 4.14 16.67 8.08
N GLY A 374 4.96 15.66 8.35
CA GLY A 374 6.26 15.45 7.71
C GLY A 374 6.33 14.07 7.09
N PHE A 375 5.86 13.92 5.84
CA PHE A 375 5.82 12.60 5.18
C PHE A 375 7.22 11.98 5.03
N GLY A 376 8.26 12.80 4.77
CA GLY A 376 9.64 12.33 4.65
C GLY A 376 10.23 11.66 5.90
N VAL A 377 9.60 11.80 7.07
CA VAL A 377 10.09 11.18 8.32
C VAL A 377 9.24 10.01 8.80
N VAL A 378 8.08 9.74 8.19
CA VAL A 378 7.13 8.71 8.68
C VAL A 378 7.65 7.27 8.53
N HIS A 379 8.67 7.03 7.69
CA HIS A 379 9.30 5.72 7.53
C HIS A 379 10.21 5.33 8.72
N ARG A 380 10.37 6.19 9.74
CA ARG A 380 11.28 5.94 10.87
C ARG A 380 10.57 5.96 12.21
N LYS A 381 11.01 5.06 13.10
CA LYS A 381 10.64 5.09 14.53
C LYS A 381 11.52 6.12 15.26
N GLN A 382 11.11 7.38 15.22
CA GLN A 382 11.75 8.48 15.95
C GLN A 382 10.84 8.99 17.07
N ALA A 383 11.42 9.62 18.10
CA ALA A 383 10.65 10.12 19.24
C ALA A 383 9.59 11.16 18.82
N SER A 384 9.96 12.09 17.94
CA SER A 384 9.08 13.15 17.42
C SER A 384 8.08 12.71 16.34
N VAL A 385 8.13 11.45 15.90
CA VAL A 385 7.30 10.92 14.80
C VAL A 385 6.38 9.81 15.30
N TYR A 386 6.97 8.79 15.92
CA TYR A 386 6.29 7.55 16.27
C TYR A 386 5.90 7.52 17.75
N ASP A 387 6.83 7.81 18.65
CA ASP A 387 6.58 7.62 20.09
C ASP A 387 5.68 8.73 20.67
N VAL A 388 5.82 9.99 20.23
CA VAL A 388 4.92 11.08 20.64
C VAL A 388 3.47 10.84 20.19
N ALA A 389 3.27 10.23 19.01
CA ALA A 389 1.94 9.91 18.48
C ALA A 389 1.19 8.88 19.32
N LYS A 390 1.89 8.07 20.13
CA LYS A 390 1.28 7.15 21.09
C LYS A 390 0.76 7.81 22.35
N LEU A 391 1.25 9.02 22.66
CA LEU A 391 1.01 9.69 23.94
C LEU A 391 -0.12 10.72 23.87
N LEU A 392 -0.41 11.25 22.67
CA LEU A 392 -1.42 12.27 22.44
C LEU A 392 -2.47 11.79 21.43
N PRO A 393 -3.73 12.28 21.52
CA PRO A 393 -4.66 12.24 20.40
C PRO A 393 -3.96 12.79 19.16
N ASN A 394 -4.09 12.09 18.03
CA ASN A 394 -3.32 12.43 16.84
C ASN A 394 -4.13 12.47 15.54
N ALA A 395 -3.56 13.15 14.56
CA ALA A 395 -4.06 13.27 13.19
C ALA A 395 -2.90 13.45 12.20
N ALA A 396 -3.15 13.18 10.92
CA ALA A 396 -2.30 13.64 9.84
C ALA A 396 -2.59 15.11 9.50
N GLY A 397 -1.53 15.87 9.26
CA GLY A 397 -1.65 17.15 8.58
C GLY A 397 -1.93 16.96 7.08
N LYS A 398 -2.23 18.06 6.39
CA LYS A 398 -2.62 18.07 4.99
C LYS A 398 -1.53 17.52 4.06
N LEU A 399 -0.25 17.71 4.38
CA LEU A 399 0.85 17.19 3.57
C LEU A 399 0.86 15.66 3.60
N VAL A 400 0.83 15.07 4.79
CA VAL A 400 0.81 13.62 4.98
C VAL A 400 -0.46 13.01 4.37
N GLU A 401 -1.62 13.65 4.56
CA GLU A 401 -2.88 13.24 3.96
C GLU A 401 -2.80 13.18 2.43
N THR A 402 -2.26 14.24 1.81
CA THR A 402 -2.11 14.32 0.35
C THR A 402 -1.16 13.26 -0.18
N GLU A 403 0.00 13.07 0.46
CA GLU A 403 1.00 12.06 0.08
C GLU A 403 0.41 10.65 0.14
N VAL A 404 -0.26 10.30 1.25
CA VAL A 404 -0.91 8.98 1.39
C VAL A 404 -2.00 8.78 0.35
N LYS A 405 -2.81 9.81 0.07
CA LYS A 405 -3.87 9.73 -0.95
C LYS A 405 -3.29 9.48 -2.35
N VAL A 406 -2.22 10.18 -2.72
CA VAL A 406 -1.56 10.00 -4.02
C VAL A 406 -0.94 8.60 -4.11
N LEU A 407 -0.21 8.17 -3.08
CA LEU A 407 0.45 6.86 -3.09
C LEU A 407 -0.55 5.70 -3.13
N LYS A 408 -1.67 5.78 -2.41
CA LYS A 408 -2.76 4.80 -2.50
C LYS A 408 -3.35 4.72 -3.92
N ARG A 409 -3.53 5.85 -4.61
CA ARG A 409 -3.95 5.85 -6.01
C ARG A 409 -2.95 5.12 -6.91
N LEU A 410 -1.65 5.26 -6.66
CA LEU A 410 -0.61 4.58 -7.44
C LEU A 410 -0.58 3.06 -7.18
N THR A 411 -0.84 2.61 -5.94
CA THR A 411 -0.67 1.20 -5.57
C THR A 411 -1.96 0.38 -5.60
N GLU A 412 -3.13 0.99 -5.42
CA GLU A 412 -4.41 0.28 -5.27
C GLU A 412 -5.36 0.51 -6.45
N THR A 413 -5.49 1.76 -6.92
CA THR A 413 -6.51 2.15 -7.91
C THR A 413 -5.97 3.06 -9.02
N PRO A 414 -4.86 2.71 -9.70
CA PRO A 414 -4.30 3.57 -10.74
C PRO A 414 -5.20 3.57 -11.98
N GLU A 415 -5.38 4.75 -12.58
CA GLU A 415 -6.02 4.87 -13.89
C GLU A 415 -5.06 4.37 -14.97
N ARG A 416 -5.57 3.54 -15.88
CA ARG A 416 -4.76 2.85 -16.89
C ARG A 416 -4.82 3.57 -18.25
N PRO A 417 -3.72 3.60 -19.03
CA PRO A 417 -2.44 2.92 -18.76
C PRO A 417 -1.65 3.55 -17.61
N PHE A 418 -1.10 2.71 -16.72
CA PHE A 418 -0.23 3.12 -15.63
C PHE A 418 1.24 2.83 -16.00
N VAL A 419 2.01 3.91 -16.13
CA VAL A 419 3.44 3.87 -16.46
C VAL A 419 4.28 4.21 -15.23
N VAL A 420 5.30 3.40 -14.96
CA VAL A 420 6.26 3.64 -13.89
C VAL A 420 7.64 3.86 -14.51
N VAL A 421 8.20 5.05 -14.33
CA VAL A 421 9.53 5.43 -14.82
C VAL A 421 10.52 5.36 -13.66
N LEU A 422 11.51 4.48 -13.75
CA LEU A 422 12.56 4.31 -12.76
C LEU A 422 13.93 4.61 -13.36
N GLY A 423 14.72 5.40 -12.66
CA GLY A 423 16.08 5.74 -13.04
C GLY A 423 17.03 5.83 -11.84
N GLY A 424 18.11 6.58 -12.01
CA GLY A 424 19.20 6.68 -11.05
C GLY A 424 20.31 5.66 -11.27
N ALA A 425 21.32 5.68 -10.40
CA ALA A 425 22.60 5.02 -10.67
C ALA A 425 22.60 3.49 -10.42
N LYS A 426 21.97 3.02 -9.34
CA LYS A 426 22.11 1.62 -8.87
C LYS A 426 20.79 0.87 -8.92
N VAL A 427 20.78 -0.31 -9.53
CA VAL A 427 19.57 -1.14 -9.60
C VAL A 427 19.23 -1.75 -8.24
N ALA A 428 20.24 -2.04 -7.41
CA ALA A 428 20.06 -2.64 -6.09
C ALA A 428 19.10 -1.84 -5.19
N ASP A 429 19.10 -0.51 -5.32
CA ASP A 429 18.27 0.40 -4.53
C ASP A 429 16.80 0.43 -5.00
N LYS A 430 16.48 -0.20 -6.14
CA LYS A 430 15.16 -0.17 -6.79
C LYS A 430 14.50 -1.53 -6.95
N LEU A 431 15.18 -2.64 -6.61
CA LEU A 431 14.65 -4.00 -6.81
C LEU A 431 13.31 -4.22 -6.10
N ALA A 432 13.18 -3.79 -4.83
CA ALA A 432 11.94 -3.95 -4.08
C ALA A 432 10.80 -3.12 -4.66
N VAL A 433 11.11 -1.92 -5.17
CA VAL A 433 10.13 -1.06 -5.87
C VAL A 433 9.69 -1.71 -7.17
N ILE A 434 10.62 -2.26 -7.96
CA ILE A 434 10.31 -3.00 -9.20
C ILE A 434 9.43 -4.21 -8.89
N ASP A 435 9.77 -5.01 -7.88
CA ASP A 435 8.99 -6.19 -7.50
C ASP A 435 7.53 -5.85 -7.18
N ASN A 436 7.32 -4.77 -6.43
CA ASN A 436 5.97 -4.36 -6.06
C ASN A 436 5.23 -3.67 -7.20
N LEU A 437 5.86 -2.72 -7.91
CA LEU A 437 5.21 -1.95 -8.96
C LEU A 437 4.98 -2.77 -10.24
N LEU A 438 5.81 -3.78 -10.52
CA LEU A 438 5.56 -4.70 -11.63
C LEU A 438 4.25 -5.47 -11.44
N LYS A 439 3.69 -5.57 -10.22
CA LYS A 439 2.38 -6.21 -9.98
C LYS A 439 1.21 -5.34 -10.44
N VAL A 440 1.37 -4.01 -10.44
CA VAL A 440 0.27 -3.05 -10.68
C VAL A 440 0.41 -2.26 -11.98
N ALA A 441 1.63 -1.93 -12.39
CA ALA A 441 1.91 -1.13 -13.60
C ALA A 441 1.67 -1.93 -14.89
N ASP A 442 1.25 -1.23 -15.94
CA ASP A 442 1.13 -1.77 -17.30
C ASP A 442 2.50 -1.74 -18.00
N THR A 443 3.26 -0.65 -17.80
CA THR A 443 4.58 -0.42 -18.38
C THR A 443 5.57 0.06 -17.33
N LEU A 444 6.73 -0.60 -17.24
CA LEU A 444 7.91 -0.09 -16.53
C LEU A 444 8.89 0.49 -17.55
N VAL A 445 9.32 1.73 -17.34
CA VAL A 445 10.39 2.39 -18.11
C VAL A 445 11.63 2.42 -17.22
N ILE A 446 12.74 1.86 -17.69
CA ILE A 446 14.00 1.83 -16.93
C ILE A 446 15.06 2.67 -17.66
N GLY A 447 15.56 3.71 -16.99
CA GLY A 447 16.66 4.56 -17.46
C GLY A 447 17.78 4.70 -16.42
N GLY A 448 18.65 5.69 -16.59
CA GLY A 448 19.78 5.93 -15.69
C GLY A 448 20.83 4.83 -15.70
N GLY A 449 21.77 4.89 -14.76
CA GLY A 449 22.82 3.88 -14.60
C GLY A 449 22.28 2.48 -14.35
N MET A 450 21.12 2.36 -13.69
CA MET A 450 20.50 1.05 -13.44
C MET A 450 20.08 0.30 -14.71
N ALA A 451 19.82 1.01 -15.82
CA ALA A 451 19.44 0.39 -17.09
C ALA A 451 20.54 -0.50 -17.67
N TYR A 452 21.83 -0.19 -17.43
CA TYR A 452 22.93 -1.00 -17.97
C TYR A 452 22.96 -2.42 -17.38
N THR A 453 22.46 -2.62 -16.15
CA THR A 453 22.33 -3.98 -15.60
C THR A 453 21.23 -4.79 -16.32
N PHE A 454 20.14 -4.12 -16.74
CA PHE A 454 19.11 -4.74 -17.58
C PHE A 454 19.59 -4.99 -19.01
N LEU A 455 20.37 -4.08 -19.59
CA LEU A 455 20.97 -4.26 -20.92
C LEU A 455 21.98 -5.42 -20.92
N ALA A 456 22.84 -5.52 -19.90
CA ALA A 456 23.72 -6.67 -19.70
C ALA A 456 22.93 -7.98 -19.51
N ALA A 457 21.78 -7.94 -18.82
CA ALA A 457 20.88 -9.08 -18.69
C ALA A 457 20.29 -9.56 -20.03
N LYS A 458 20.15 -8.68 -21.01
CA LYS A 458 19.79 -9.01 -22.41
C LYS A 458 20.99 -9.41 -23.28
N GLY A 459 22.20 -9.43 -22.72
CA GLY A 459 23.42 -9.83 -23.42
C GLY A 459 24.11 -8.70 -24.19
N HIS A 460 23.78 -7.44 -23.93
CA HIS A 460 24.51 -6.31 -24.51
C HIS A 460 25.83 -6.05 -23.77
N GLU A 461 26.86 -5.65 -24.53
CA GLU A 461 28.08 -5.06 -23.96
C GLU A 461 27.76 -3.67 -23.42
N VAL A 462 28.28 -3.34 -22.24
CA VAL A 462 28.00 -2.06 -21.56
C VAL A 462 29.27 -1.26 -21.25
N GLY A 463 30.45 -1.76 -21.62
CA GLY A 463 31.72 -1.08 -21.43
C GLY A 463 32.00 -0.78 -19.95
N ASN A 464 32.40 0.46 -19.68
CA ASN A 464 32.69 0.95 -18.32
C ASN A 464 31.46 1.48 -17.58
N SER A 465 30.25 1.32 -18.13
CA SER A 465 29.01 1.82 -17.51
C SER A 465 28.74 1.16 -16.15
N ILE A 466 28.02 1.85 -15.27
CA ILE A 466 27.65 1.32 -13.94
C ILE A 466 26.90 -0.01 -14.09
N LEU A 467 27.44 -1.06 -13.49
CA LEU A 467 26.91 -2.43 -13.60
C LEU A 467 26.90 -3.12 -12.23
N ASP A 468 25.72 -3.55 -11.78
CA ASP A 468 25.57 -4.43 -10.62
C ASP A 468 25.54 -5.89 -11.11
N ALA A 469 26.72 -6.48 -11.35
CA ALA A 469 26.84 -7.82 -11.96
C ALA A 469 26.06 -8.91 -11.19
N ASP A 470 26.02 -8.83 -9.86
CA ASP A 470 25.30 -9.78 -9.00
C ASP A 470 23.77 -9.73 -9.17
N LYS A 471 23.23 -8.71 -9.86
CA LYS A 471 21.80 -8.50 -10.07
C LYS A 471 21.33 -8.81 -11.49
N ILE A 472 22.23 -9.27 -12.37
CA ILE A 472 21.90 -9.65 -13.76
C ILE A 472 20.81 -10.72 -13.79
N GLU A 473 20.94 -11.79 -13.00
CA GLU A 473 19.94 -12.87 -12.97
C GLU A 473 18.58 -12.39 -12.44
N THR A 474 18.58 -11.49 -11.45
CA THR A 474 17.35 -10.86 -10.96
C THR A 474 16.69 -10.00 -12.04
N CYS A 475 17.46 -9.24 -12.82
CA CYS A 475 16.93 -8.45 -13.93
C CYS A 475 16.33 -9.34 -15.03
N LYS A 476 16.95 -10.49 -15.35
CA LYS A 476 16.37 -11.48 -16.27
C LYS A 476 15.04 -12.01 -15.77
N GLN A 477 14.93 -12.30 -14.47
CA GLN A 477 13.69 -12.74 -13.85
C GLN A 477 12.58 -11.70 -14.00
N TYR A 478 12.87 -10.40 -13.80
CA TYR A 478 11.87 -9.35 -14.00
C TYR A 478 11.44 -9.22 -15.46
N LEU A 479 12.36 -9.31 -16.42
CA LEU A 479 12.03 -9.29 -17.85
C LEU A 479 11.08 -10.45 -18.21
N ALA A 480 11.39 -11.66 -17.75
CA ALA A 480 10.55 -12.84 -17.97
C ALA A 480 9.20 -12.75 -17.26
N ALA A 481 9.16 -12.23 -16.03
CA ALA A 481 7.93 -12.05 -15.27
C ALA A 481 7.01 -11.01 -15.91
N ALA A 482 7.55 -9.92 -16.46
CA ALA A 482 6.79 -8.94 -17.21
C ALA A 482 6.16 -9.56 -18.46
N GLU A 483 6.94 -10.29 -19.26
CA GLU A 483 6.46 -11.00 -20.46
C GLU A 483 5.35 -12.00 -20.12
N ALA A 484 5.55 -12.83 -19.09
CA ALA A 484 4.56 -13.81 -18.64
C ALA A 484 3.24 -13.15 -18.14
N ALA A 485 3.33 -11.94 -17.58
CA ALA A 485 2.18 -11.18 -17.11
C ALA A 485 1.54 -10.28 -18.19
N GLY A 486 2.04 -10.29 -19.44
CA GLY A 486 1.56 -9.41 -20.51
C GLY A 486 1.86 -7.92 -20.27
N LYS A 487 2.90 -7.62 -19.46
CA LYS A 487 3.35 -6.26 -19.10
C LYS A 487 4.56 -5.88 -19.92
N GLN A 488 4.82 -4.57 -20.04
CA GLN A 488 5.95 -4.06 -20.80
C GLN A 488 7.07 -3.57 -19.88
N ILE A 489 8.32 -3.92 -20.21
CA ILE A 489 9.52 -3.25 -19.67
C ILE A 489 10.23 -2.58 -20.85
N LEU A 490 10.24 -1.25 -20.86
CA LEU A 490 10.98 -0.43 -21.84
C LEU A 490 12.38 -0.15 -21.31
N LEU A 491 13.38 -0.49 -22.13
CA LEU A 491 14.80 -0.24 -21.89
C LEU A 491 15.34 0.70 -22.97
N PRO A 492 16.50 1.36 -22.73
CA PRO A 492 17.12 2.19 -23.74
C PRO A 492 17.45 1.42 -25.02
N VAL A 493 17.29 2.08 -26.16
CA VAL A 493 17.67 1.56 -27.50
C VAL A 493 18.91 2.25 -28.05
N ASP A 494 19.19 3.45 -27.57
CA ASP A 494 20.40 4.25 -27.81
C ASP A 494 20.80 5.01 -26.53
N VAL A 495 22.08 5.37 -26.43
CA VAL A 495 22.65 6.02 -25.24
C VAL A 495 23.69 7.07 -25.63
N ARG A 496 23.84 8.10 -24.80
CA ARG A 496 24.97 9.02 -24.82
C ARG A 496 26.13 8.43 -24.05
N ILE A 497 27.27 8.30 -24.70
CA ILE A 497 28.49 7.71 -24.15
C ILE A 497 29.66 8.69 -24.16
N ALA A 498 30.59 8.53 -23.22
CA ALA A 498 31.86 9.22 -23.16
C ALA A 498 32.98 8.32 -22.61
N ALA A 499 34.23 8.79 -22.59
CA ALA A 499 35.35 8.03 -22.02
C ALA A 499 35.32 8.02 -20.47
N GLY A 500 34.63 8.99 -19.87
CA GLY A 500 34.51 9.15 -18.43
C GLY A 500 33.73 10.42 -18.07
N MET A 501 33.50 10.66 -16.78
CA MET A 501 33.04 11.95 -16.25
C MET A 501 33.72 12.33 -14.93
N ASP A 502 33.78 13.62 -14.64
CA ASP A 502 34.05 14.16 -13.30
C ASP A 502 32.77 14.82 -12.77
N PHE A 503 32.09 14.11 -11.88
CA PHE A 503 30.83 14.57 -11.28
C PHE A 503 31.01 15.83 -10.40
N ALA A 504 32.16 15.97 -9.74
CA ALA A 504 32.40 17.12 -8.85
C ALA A 504 32.71 18.39 -9.65
N ALA A 505 33.48 18.25 -10.74
CA ALA A 505 33.72 19.33 -11.70
C ALA A 505 32.51 19.61 -12.60
N ARG A 506 31.56 18.66 -12.69
CA ARG A 506 30.41 18.67 -13.61
C ARG A 506 30.86 18.72 -15.08
N GLU A 507 31.88 17.93 -15.41
CA GLU A 507 32.52 17.88 -16.74
C GLU A 507 32.60 16.44 -17.28
N VAL A 508 32.49 16.30 -18.61
CA VAL A 508 32.64 15.00 -19.30
C VAL A 508 34.08 14.84 -19.81
N GLN A 509 34.62 13.62 -19.74
CA GLN A 509 35.93 13.31 -20.29
C GLN A 509 35.81 12.90 -21.77
N GLY A 510 36.21 13.79 -22.67
CA GLY A 510 36.16 13.58 -24.11
C GLY A 510 34.79 13.90 -24.73
N PRO A 511 34.62 13.68 -26.06
CA PRO A 511 33.39 14.02 -26.74
C PRO A 511 32.24 13.07 -26.37
N VAL A 512 31.06 13.64 -26.09
CA VAL A 512 29.81 12.89 -25.99
C VAL A 512 29.38 12.45 -27.39
N SER A 513 29.08 11.17 -27.54
CA SER A 513 28.55 10.58 -28.78
C SER A 513 27.32 9.73 -28.49
N VAL A 514 26.40 9.62 -29.44
CA VAL A 514 25.23 8.73 -29.35
C VAL A 514 25.54 7.43 -30.09
N VAL A 515 25.24 6.29 -29.46
CA VAL A 515 25.33 4.98 -30.10
C VAL A 515 24.10 4.13 -29.77
N PRO A 516 23.69 3.19 -30.65
CA PRO A 516 22.77 2.12 -30.27
C PRO A 516 23.30 1.33 -29.07
N VAL A 517 22.42 0.78 -28.23
CA VAL A 517 22.83 -0.04 -27.07
C VAL A 517 23.60 -1.31 -27.46
N SER A 518 23.49 -1.76 -28.71
CA SER A 518 24.29 -2.87 -29.25
C SER A 518 25.73 -2.50 -29.61
N GLU A 519 26.09 -1.22 -29.58
CA GLU A 519 27.36 -0.70 -30.07
C GLU A 519 28.12 0.13 -29.01
N ILE A 520 27.82 -0.06 -27.72
CA ILE A 520 28.58 0.58 -26.63
C ILE A 520 30.03 0.06 -26.65
N PRO A 521 31.05 0.92 -26.88
CA PRO A 521 32.44 0.49 -26.89
C PRO A 521 32.93 0.08 -25.49
N ALA A 522 33.80 -0.93 -25.45
CA ALA A 522 34.32 -1.49 -24.19
C ALA A 522 35.10 -0.48 -23.32
N ASP A 523 35.65 0.57 -23.92
CA ASP A 523 36.45 1.61 -23.25
C ASP A 523 35.63 2.87 -22.88
N LYS A 524 34.32 2.87 -23.14
CA LYS A 524 33.41 3.99 -22.85
C LYS A 524 32.33 3.61 -21.85
N GLU A 525 31.73 4.61 -21.23
CA GLU A 525 30.56 4.45 -20.35
C GLU A 525 29.36 5.25 -20.88
N GLY A 526 28.16 4.72 -20.66
CA GLY A 526 26.91 5.39 -20.94
C GLY A 526 26.47 6.26 -19.76
N LEU A 527 26.06 7.48 -20.07
CA LEU A 527 25.85 8.55 -19.08
C LEU A 527 24.47 9.23 -19.16
N ASP A 528 23.73 9.02 -20.26
CA ASP A 528 22.36 9.47 -20.45
C ASP A 528 21.69 8.63 -21.56
N ILE A 529 20.36 8.60 -21.60
CA ILE A 529 19.62 7.95 -22.70
C ILE A 529 19.80 8.74 -24.01
N GLY A 530 19.73 8.07 -25.16
CA GLY A 530 19.85 8.73 -26.46
C GLY A 530 18.50 9.28 -26.99
N PRO A 531 18.53 10.06 -28.09
CA PRO A 531 17.34 10.68 -28.68
C PRO A 531 16.25 9.71 -29.16
N GLU A 532 16.60 8.49 -29.60
CA GLU A 532 15.58 7.50 -29.96
C GLU A 532 14.86 6.97 -28.72
N THR A 533 15.60 6.76 -27.64
CA THR A 533 15.08 6.36 -26.33
C THR A 533 14.26 7.47 -25.69
N GLU A 534 14.69 8.73 -25.76
CA GLU A 534 13.94 9.89 -25.31
C GLU A 534 12.54 9.91 -25.92
N LYS A 535 12.46 9.74 -27.24
CA LYS A 535 11.19 9.69 -27.95
C LYS A 535 10.34 8.49 -27.51
N LEU A 536 10.92 7.29 -27.47
CA LEU A 536 10.24 6.07 -27.06
C LEU A 536 9.62 6.19 -25.66
N PHE A 537 10.40 6.70 -24.70
CA PHE A 537 9.96 6.84 -23.32
C PHE A 537 8.95 7.98 -23.17
N ALA A 538 9.17 9.11 -23.84
CA ALA A 538 8.23 10.23 -23.82
C ALA A 538 6.87 9.84 -24.39
N ASP A 539 6.83 9.10 -25.50
CA ASP A 539 5.57 8.63 -26.09
C ASP A 539 4.82 7.69 -25.14
N ALA A 540 5.52 6.75 -24.48
CA ALA A 540 4.91 5.90 -23.46
C ALA A 540 4.36 6.69 -22.27
N VAL A 541 5.06 7.73 -21.81
CA VAL A 541 4.62 8.61 -20.71
C VAL A 541 3.37 9.41 -21.10
N LYS A 542 3.35 10.03 -22.29
CA LYS A 542 2.23 10.87 -22.76
C LYS A 542 0.94 10.08 -22.98
N ASP A 543 1.05 8.83 -23.41
CA ASP A 543 -0.11 7.95 -23.65
C ASP A 543 -0.73 7.41 -22.35
N ALA A 544 -0.09 7.61 -21.20
CA ALA A 544 -0.53 7.12 -19.91
C ALA A 544 -1.65 7.98 -19.27
N LYS A 545 -2.45 7.36 -18.40
CA LYS A 545 -3.41 8.07 -17.52
C LYS A 545 -2.88 8.26 -16.10
N THR A 546 -1.94 7.41 -15.70
CA THR A 546 -1.20 7.57 -14.46
C THR A 546 0.28 7.38 -14.75
N VAL A 547 1.13 8.26 -14.24
CA VAL A 547 2.59 8.12 -14.33
C VAL A 547 3.23 8.34 -12.97
N PHE A 548 4.13 7.44 -12.58
CA PHE A 548 5.01 7.65 -11.45
C PHE A 548 6.46 7.65 -11.91
N TRP A 549 7.19 8.74 -11.64
CA TRP A 549 8.61 8.87 -11.99
C TRP A 549 9.50 8.95 -10.76
N ASN A 550 10.52 8.10 -10.69
CA ASN A 550 11.55 8.13 -9.66
C ASN A 550 12.95 7.79 -10.19
N GLY A 551 13.82 8.79 -10.21
CA GLY A 551 15.22 8.68 -10.62
C GLY A 551 15.49 9.30 -12.01
N PRO A 552 16.51 10.15 -12.15
CA PRO A 552 16.94 10.72 -13.44
C PRO A 552 17.32 9.67 -14.50
N MET A 553 17.27 10.05 -15.78
CA MET A 553 17.63 9.16 -16.90
C MET A 553 19.13 9.18 -17.24
N GLY A 554 19.87 10.14 -16.69
CA GLY A 554 21.29 10.34 -16.90
C GLY A 554 21.89 11.25 -15.82
N VAL A 555 23.13 11.67 -16.01
CA VAL A 555 23.86 12.57 -15.09
C VAL A 555 23.45 14.02 -15.36
N PHE A 556 22.21 14.35 -14.98
CA PHE A 556 21.55 15.61 -15.35
C PHE A 556 22.25 16.86 -14.82
N GLU A 557 23.11 16.71 -13.82
CA GLU A 557 23.95 17.78 -13.29
C GLU A 557 24.95 18.30 -14.33
N ILE A 558 25.26 17.52 -15.37
CA ILE A 558 26.13 17.90 -16.48
C ILE A 558 25.26 18.24 -17.68
N ALA A 559 25.43 19.46 -18.22
CA ALA A 559 24.52 20.00 -19.23
C ALA A 559 24.38 19.11 -20.47
N GLU A 560 25.48 18.52 -20.97
CA GLU A 560 25.44 17.62 -22.14
C GLU A 560 24.70 16.29 -21.89
N LEU A 561 24.47 15.92 -20.63
CA LEU A 561 23.91 14.65 -20.16
C LEU A 561 22.55 14.82 -19.47
N SER A 562 21.92 15.99 -19.65
CA SER A 562 20.64 16.35 -19.03
C SER A 562 19.42 16.11 -19.92
N ASN A 563 19.62 15.87 -21.21
CA ASN A 563 18.55 15.84 -22.21
C ASN A 563 17.56 14.68 -21.98
N GLY A 564 18.04 13.50 -21.59
CA GLY A 564 17.18 12.37 -21.30
C GLY A 564 16.26 12.61 -20.12
N THR A 565 16.81 13.17 -19.04
CA THR A 565 16.04 13.55 -17.84
C THR A 565 15.03 14.64 -18.18
N LYS A 566 15.43 15.61 -19.00
CA LYS A 566 14.56 16.69 -19.50
C LYS A 566 13.41 16.16 -20.33
N ALA A 567 13.64 15.21 -21.24
CA ALA A 567 12.59 14.63 -22.08
C ALA A 567 11.48 13.95 -21.25
N ILE A 568 11.83 13.25 -20.18
CA ILE A 568 10.84 12.67 -19.25
C ILE A 568 10.10 13.76 -18.49
N ALA A 569 10.81 14.77 -17.98
CA ALA A 569 10.17 15.89 -17.28
C ALA A 569 9.17 16.63 -18.19
N GLU A 570 9.54 16.92 -19.45
CA GLU A 570 8.65 17.53 -20.45
C GLU A 570 7.42 16.65 -20.70
N ALA A 571 7.62 15.36 -20.97
CA ALA A 571 6.54 14.42 -21.24
C ALA A 571 5.53 14.33 -20.09
N LEU A 572 5.99 14.39 -18.84
CA LEU A 572 5.11 14.38 -17.65
C LEU A 572 4.19 15.59 -17.56
N THR A 573 4.57 16.74 -18.14
CA THR A 573 3.72 17.95 -18.18
C THR A 573 2.59 17.86 -19.21
N GLU A 574 2.68 16.90 -20.14
CA GLU A 574 1.70 16.68 -21.21
C GLU A 574 0.71 15.55 -20.90
N VAL A 575 0.86 14.88 -19.74
CA VAL A 575 0.00 13.76 -19.32
C VAL A 575 -1.42 14.26 -19.03
N ASP A 576 -2.40 13.78 -19.80
CA ASP A 576 -3.84 13.96 -19.52
C ASP A 576 -4.31 12.96 -18.45
N GLY A 577 -3.88 13.20 -17.21
CA GLY A 577 -4.09 12.31 -16.08
C GLY A 577 -3.26 12.69 -14.85
N LEU A 578 -2.90 11.70 -14.04
CA LEU A 578 -2.08 11.90 -12.84
C LEU A 578 -0.59 11.68 -13.14
N SER A 579 0.22 12.73 -13.12
CA SER A 579 1.69 12.64 -13.14
C SER A 579 2.28 12.88 -11.75
N VAL A 580 3.05 11.91 -11.24
CA VAL A 580 3.67 11.97 -9.91
C VAL A 580 5.18 11.90 -10.03
N VAL A 581 5.87 12.92 -9.53
CA VAL A 581 7.33 12.95 -9.39
C VAL A 581 7.69 12.54 -7.96
N GLY A 582 8.44 11.46 -7.82
CA GLY A 582 8.93 10.96 -6.54
C GLY A 582 10.45 10.98 -6.46
N GLY A 583 10.98 11.16 -5.26
CA GLY A 583 12.43 11.13 -4.99
C GLY A 583 13.08 12.50 -5.08
N GLY A 584 14.07 12.74 -4.21
CA GLY A 584 14.75 14.04 -4.11
C GLY A 584 15.43 14.46 -5.41
N ASP A 585 16.11 13.51 -6.07
CA ASP A 585 16.89 13.79 -7.28
C ASP A 585 15.98 14.13 -8.47
N SER A 586 14.84 13.45 -8.64
CA SER A 586 13.87 13.78 -9.69
C SER A 586 13.21 15.15 -9.46
N ALA A 587 12.83 15.46 -8.22
CA ALA A 587 12.26 16.77 -7.89
C ALA A 587 13.29 17.90 -8.10
N ALA A 588 14.55 17.67 -7.73
CA ALA A 588 15.65 18.61 -8.00
C ALA A 588 15.87 18.79 -9.50
N ALA A 589 15.86 17.70 -10.28
CA ALA A 589 16.02 17.75 -11.72
C ALA A 589 14.91 18.58 -12.41
N CYS A 590 13.64 18.41 -12.01
CA CYS A 590 12.55 19.25 -12.53
C CYS A 590 12.84 20.74 -12.35
N ARG A 591 13.26 21.15 -11.14
CA ARG A 591 13.50 22.55 -10.82
C ARG A 591 14.73 23.12 -11.52
N GLU A 592 15.83 22.37 -11.52
CA GLU A 592 17.08 22.80 -12.18
C GLU A 592 16.92 22.93 -13.70
N LEU A 593 16.09 22.09 -14.31
CA LEU A 593 15.78 22.13 -15.73
C LEU A 593 14.69 23.16 -16.09
N GLY A 594 14.18 23.90 -15.10
CA GLY A 594 13.27 25.03 -15.30
C GLY A 594 11.79 24.70 -15.33
N PHE A 595 11.39 23.50 -14.88
CA PHE A 595 9.98 23.14 -14.71
C PHE A 595 9.44 23.66 -13.38
N ALA A 596 8.24 24.22 -13.41
CA ALA A 596 7.53 24.64 -12.21
C ALA A 596 6.77 23.44 -11.59
N ASP A 597 6.72 23.39 -10.26
CA ASP A 597 6.09 22.30 -9.52
C ASP A 597 4.60 22.11 -9.89
N ASP A 598 3.90 23.17 -10.31
CA ASP A 598 2.48 23.16 -10.69
C ASP A 598 2.20 22.60 -12.10
N GLN A 599 3.25 22.31 -12.88
CA GLN A 599 3.13 21.61 -14.16
C GLN A 599 2.95 20.10 -14.00
N PHE A 600 3.10 19.57 -12.77
CA PHE A 600 2.96 18.16 -12.46
C PHE A 600 1.72 17.93 -11.57
N GLY A 601 1.12 16.73 -11.65
CA GLY A 601 -0.02 16.38 -10.80
C GLY A 601 0.33 16.31 -9.31
N HIS A 602 1.54 15.85 -8.97
CA HIS A 602 2.07 15.83 -7.60
C HIS A 602 3.60 15.71 -7.60
N ILE A 603 4.29 16.51 -6.78
CA ILE A 603 5.71 16.31 -6.46
C ILE A 603 5.83 15.87 -5.00
N SER A 604 6.27 14.63 -4.79
CA SER A 604 6.39 14.05 -3.46
C SER A 604 7.61 14.59 -2.72
N THR A 605 7.37 15.03 -1.49
CA THR A 605 8.38 15.48 -0.52
C THR A 605 8.92 14.32 0.34
N GLY A 606 8.37 13.12 0.20
CA GLY A 606 8.68 11.98 1.06
C GLY A 606 10.07 11.36 0.85
N GLY A 607 10.69 11.56 -0.31
CA GLY A 607 11.98 10.96 -0.63
C GLY A 607 11.96 9.44 -0.40
N GLY A 608 12.76 8.96 0.57
CA GLY A 608 12.81 7.55 0.95
C GLY A 608 11.50 7.01 1.52
N ALA A 609 10.66 7.84 2.16
CA ALA A 609 9.37 7.39 2.69
C ALA A 609 8.41 6.96 1.58
N SER A 610 8.35 7.73 0.49
CA SER A 610 7.52 7.40 -0.68
C SER A 610 8.00 6.11 -1.33
N LEU A 611 9.32 5.89 -1.40
CA LEU A 611 9.89 4.66 -1.91
C LEU A 611 9.57 3.46 -1.04
N GLU A 612 9.79 3.53 0.27
CA GLU A 612 9.45 2.43 1.18
C GLU A 612 7.95 2.09 1.13
N TYR A 613 7.08 3.09 0.99
CA TYR A 613 5.65 2.86 0.77
C TYR A 613 5.39 2.09 -0.53
N LEU A 614 6.02 2.50 -1.64
CA LEU A 614 5.88 1.85 -2.95
C LEU A 614 6.55 0.48 -3.01
N GLU A 615 7.46 0.16 -2.09
CA GLU A 615 7.97 -1.21 -1.86
C GLU A 615 6.95 -2.11 -1.14
N GLY A 616 5.82 -1.55 -0.69
CA GLY A 616 4.81 -2.25 0.10
C GLY A 616 5.14 -2.36 1.59
N LYS A 617 6.09 -1.55 2.10
CA LYS A 617 6.43 -1.54 3.53
C LYS A 617 5.41 -0.73 4.32
N GLU A 618 5.15 -1.19 5.54
CA GLU A 618 4.42 -0.42 6.53
C GLU A 618 5.31 0.71 7.08
N LEU A 619 4.85 1.96 6.97
CA LEU A 619 5.57 3.12 7.50
C LEU A 619 5.19 3.34 8.97
N PRO A 620 6.12 3.23 9.94
CA PRO A 620 5.79 3.26 11.37
C PRO A 620 5.04 4.52 11.81
N GLY A 621 5.41 5.68 11.26
CA GLY A 621 4.81 6.98 11.53
C GLY A 621 3.42 7.17 10.92
N LEU A 622 3.01 6.34 9.96
CA LEU A 622 1.61 6.27 9.49
C LEU A 622 0.82 5.24 10.29
N ALA A 623 1.39 4.05 10.48
CA ALA A 623 0.75 2.95 11.19
C ALA A 623 0.32 3.34 12.61
N VAL A 624 1.12 4.17 13.30
CA VAL A 624 0.75 4.69 14.63
C VAL A 624 -0.45 5.63 14.61
N LEU A 625 -0.65 6.39 13.52
CA LEU A 625 -1.81 7.29 13.37
C LEU A 625 -3.08 6.49 13.03
N GLU A 626 -2.94 5.36 12.36
CA GLU A 626 -4.04 4.43 12.11
C GLU A 626 -4.41 3.64 13.38
N ALA A 627 -3.44 3.37 14.26
CA ALA A 627 -3.63 2.61 15.48
C ALA A 627 -4.46 3.35 16.56
N ASN A 628 -4.34 4.68 16.63
CA ASN A 628 -4.84 5.56 17.70
C ASN A 628 -6.06 6.41 17.29
#